data_AF-A0A6C0LJY1-F1
#
_entry.id   AF-A0A6C0LJY1-F1
#
_cell.length_a   1.000
_cell.length_b   1.000
_cell.length_c   1.000
_cell.angle_alpha   90.00
_cell.angle_beta   90.00
_cell.angle_gamma   90.00
#
_symmetry.space_group_name_H-M   'P 1'
#
loop_
_entity.id
_entity.type
_entity.pdbx_description
1 polymer ?
#
loop_
_entity_poly.entity_id
_entity_poly.type
_entity_poly.pdbx_seq_one_letter_code
_entity_poly.pdbx_strand_id
1 'polypeptide(L)'
;MPYLASTRFNTETWNQNKTWREHNKYTGCVYGSPVRIKDDVPIGANIIVLEMQNDINKIVGIGLMKNKLALDQKYKIYDWGNYNRYSYTGDFRINRESCSSDEEKTMAILDQLLFKGSRHLKRGSGITCLPSWIIHNRHINFTEKITNMFKDRY
;
A
#
# COMPACT_ATOMS: atom_id res chain seq x y z
N MET A 1 8.20 -15.11 -2.12
CA MET A 1 8.10 -13.70 -2.60
C MET A 1 6.94 -13.03 -1.87
N PRO A 2 7.01 -11.71 -1.61
CA PRO A 2 5.90 -11.00 -1.00
C PRO A 2 4.69 -10.90 -1.95
N TYR A 3 3.49 -10.81 -1.37
CA TYR A 3 2.28 -10.48 -2.13
C TYR A 3 2.27 -8.99 -2.45
N LEU A 4 1.79 -8.62 -3.64
CA LEU A 4 1.62 -7.24 -4.03
C LEU A 4 0.14 -6.85 -3.93
N ALA A 5 -0.15 -5.81 -3.16
CA ALA A 5 -1.49 -5.32 -2.89
C ALA A 5 -1.55 -3.79 -3.02
N SER A 6 -2.77 -3.26 -2.98
CA SER A 6 -3.02 -1.82 -2.98
C SER A 6 -4.05 -1.45 -1.93
N THR A 7 -3.87 -0.25 -1.37
CA THR A 7 -4.89 0.46 -0.61
C THR A 7 -5.19 1.79 -1.31
N ARG A 8 -6.36 2.36 -1.08
CA ARG A 8 -6.83 3.56 -1.77
C ARG A 8 -7.12 4.65 -0.77
N PHE A 9 -6.62 5.82 -1.09
CA PHE A 9 -6.84 7.05 -0.36
C PHE A 9 -7.49 8.07 -1.29
N ASN A 10 -8.41 8.85 -0.73
CA ASN A 10 -8.69 10.20 -1.22
C ASN A 10 -7.79 11.20 -0.45
N THR A 11 -7.88 12.48 -0.79
CA THR A 11 -7.09 13.53 -0.16
C THR A 11 -7.29 13.59 1.35
N GLU A 12 -8.54 13.44 1.82
CA GLU A 12 -8.87 13.48 3.24
C GLU A 12 -8.25 12.32 4.02
N THR A 13 -8.50 11.08 3.60
CA THR A 13 -7.97 9.88 4.26
C THR A 13 -6.45 9.78 4.17
N TRP A 14 -5.86 10.30 3.08
CA TRP A 14 -4.41 10.43 2.97
C TRP A 14 -3.84 11.38 4.03
N ASN A 15 -4.45 12.56 4.18
CA ASN A 15 -4.03 13.55 5.17
C ASN A 15 -4.18 13.00 6.59
N GLN A 16 -5.30 12.37 6.93
CA GLN A 16 -5.51 11.72 8.23
C GLN A 16 -4.43 10.67 8.51
N ASN A 17 -4.11 9.81 7.53
CA ASN A 17 -3.04 8.81 7.67
C ASN A 17 -1.67 9.46 7.90
N LYS A 18 -1.32 10.46 7.09
CA LYS A 18 -0.05 11.20 7.20
C LYS A 18 0.08 11.87 8.57
N THR A 19 -0.94 12.62 8.98
CA THR A 19 -1.00 13.29 10.29
C THR A 19 -0.91 12.28 11.44
N TRP A 20 -1.59 11.14 11.34
CA TRP A 20 -1.47 10.10 12.36
C TRP A 20 -0.04 9.58 12.47
N ARG A 21 0.63 9.31 11.35
CA ARG A 21 2.03 8.85 11.34
C ARG A 21 2.97 9.89 11.94
N GLU A 22 2.80 11.17 11.58
CA GLU A 22 3.61 12.27 12.10
C GLU A 22 3.44 12.47 13.62
N HIS A 23 2.19 12.51 14.11
CA HIS A 23 1.91 12.68 15.53
C HIS A 23 2.44 11.53 16.39
N ASN A 24 2.37 10.30 15.89
CA ASN A 24 2.86 9.11 16.60
C ASN A 24 4.35 8.83 16.33
N LYS A 25 5.04 9.69 15.57
CA LYS A 25 6.43 9.49 15.11
C LYS A 25 6.63 8.10 14.48
N TYR A 26 5.62 7.62 13.77
CA TYR A 26 5.58 6.28 13.18
C TYR A 26 6.26 6.29 11.82
N THR A 27 7.42 5.65 11.73
CA THR A 27 8.27 5.61 10.52
C THR A 27 7.80 4.56 9.49
N GLY A 28 7.03 3.58 9.95
CA GLY A 28 6.50 2.50 9.13
C GLY A 28 5.25 2.86 8.34
N CYS A 29 4.54 1.82 7.91
CA CYS A 29 3.24 1.94 7.26
C CYS A 29 2.11 1.49 8.18
N VAL A 30 0.95 2.13 8.04
CA VAL A 30 -0.23 1.86 8.86
C VAL A 30 -1.47 2.01 8.01
N TYR A 31 -2.37 1.05 8.09
CA TYR A 31 -3.58 1.00 7.29
C TYR A 31 -4.74 0.55 8.15
N GLY A 32 -5.78 1.39 8.21
CA GLY A 32 -7.09 0.94 8.63
C GLY A 32 -7.87 0.38 7.45
N SER A 33 -8.66 -0.66 7.68
CA SER A 33 -9.49 -1.30 6.67
C SER A 33 -10.86 -1.66 7.25
N PRO A 34 -11.96 -1.46 6.49
CA PRO A 34 -13.30 -1.86 6.91
C PRO A 34 -13.52 -3.37 6.79
N VAL A 35 -12.64 -4.05 6.02
CA VAL A 35 -12.68 -5.49 5.74
C VAL A 35 -11.32 -6.11 6.01
N ARG A 36 -11.27 -7.41 6.30
CA ARG A 36 -9.99 -8.13 6.40
C ARG A 36 -9.37 -8.33 5.03
N ILE A 37 -8.04 -8.51 4.99
CA ILE A 37 -7.38 -9.05 3.80
C ILE A 37 -7.98 -10.42 3.54
N LYS A 38 -8.18 -10.75 2.26
CA LYS A 38 -8.76 -12.02 1.85
C LYS A 38 -7.95 -13.20 2.39
N ASP A 39 -8.66 -14.29 2.69
CA ASP A 39 -8.08 -15.51 3.27
C ASP A 39 -7.15 -16.27 2.30
N ASP A 40 -7.12 -15.89 1.02
CA ASP A 40 -6.18 -16.40 0.02
C ASP A 40 -4.74 -15.89 0.22
N VAL A 41 -4.55 -14.86 1.06
CA VAL A 41 -3.23 -14.44 1.53
C VAL A 41 -2.97 -15.10 2.89
N PRO A 42 -1.97 -15.99 3.01
CA PRO A 42 -1.68 -16.65 4.27
C PRO A 42 -1.40 -15.66 5.41
N ILE A 43 -1.88 -15.97 6.61
CA ILE A 43 -1.55 -15.20 7.82
C ILE A 43 -0.03 -15.20 8.00
N GLY A 44 0.53 -14.03 8.32
CA GLY A 44 1.97 -13.83 8.48
C GLY A 44 2.75 -13.65 7.18
N ALA A 45 2.12 -13.82 6.00
CA ALA A 45 2.78 -13.57 4.72
C ALA A 45 3.20 -12.10 4.58
N ASN A 46 4.35 -11.85 3.96
CA ASN A 46 4.80 -10.49 3.64
C ASN A 46 3.94 -9.91 2.51
N ILE A 47 3.46 -8.69 2.69
CA ILE A 47 2.65 -7.94 1.73
C ILE A 47 3.31 -6.57 1.50
N ILE A 48 3.57 -6.28 0.23
CA ILE A 48 3.90 -4.94 -0.26
C ILE A 48 2.58 -4.26 -0.62
N VAL A 49 2.30 -3.13 0.01
CA VAL A 49 1.08 -2.34 -0.20
C VAL A 49 1.42 -1.05 -0.93
N LEU A 50 0.86 -0.88 -2.12
CA LEU A 50 0.90 0.37 -2.89
C LEU A 50 -0.15 1.35 -2.34
N GLU A 51 0.29 2.52 -1.89
CA GLU A 51 -0.57 3.58 -1.36
C GLU A 51 -1.11 4.44 -2.51
N MET A 52 -2.28 4.08 -3.06
CA MET A 52 -2.88 4.77 -4.19
C MET A 52 -3.64 6.02 -3.74
N GLN A 53 -3.21 7.21 -4.15
CA GLN A 53 -3.96 8.45 -3.98
C GLN A 53 -4.83 8.67 -5.24
N ASN A 54 -6.13 8.48 -5.08
CA ASN A 54 -7.10 8.40 -6.18
C ASN A 54 -7.50 9.76 -6.79
N ASP A 55 -7.35 10.86 -6.05
CA ASP A 55 -7.73 12.20 -6.51
C ASP A 55 -6.70 12.75 -7.49
N ILE A 56 -5.41 12.49 -7.24
CA ILE A 56 -4.28 12.87 -8.11
C ILE A 56 -3.83 11.73 -9.03
N ASN A 57 -4.42 10.54 -8.91
CA ASN A 57 -4.08 9.33 -9.67
C ASN A 57 -2.59 8.95 -9.58
N LYS A 58 -2.03 8.96 -8.38
CA LYS A 58 -0.61 8.70 -8.14
C LYS A 58 -0.42 7.78 -6.94
N ILE A 59 0.46 6.80 -7.05
CA ILE A 59 0.97 6.09 -5.87
C ILE A 59 1.85 7.08 -5.08
N VAL A 60 1.59 7.28 -3.80
CA VAL A 60 2.32 8.25 -2.96
C VAL A 60 3.33 7.58 -2.01
N GLY A 61 3.23 6.27 -1.85
CA GLY A 61 4.17 5.50 -1.06
C GLY A 61 3.95 4.00 -1.21
N ILE A 62 4.86 3.26 -0.58
CA ILE A 62 4.87 1.81 -0.57
C ILE A 62 5.15 1.37 0.86
N GLY A 63 4.27 0.57 1.44
CA GLY A 63 4.50 -0.06 2.75
C GLY A 63 4.82 -1.53 2.62
N LEU A 64 5.66 -2.04 3.52
CA LEU A 64 5.91 -3.47 3.69
C LEU A 64 5.40 -3.89 5.06
N MET A 65 4.47 -4.84 5.07
CA MET A 65 3.79 -5.35 6.27
C MET A 65 3.64 -6.86 6.19
N LYS A 66 3.20 -7.48 7.29
CA LYS A 66 2.76 -8.89 7.31
C LYS A 66 1.24 -8.96 7.32
N ASN A 67 0.66 -10.04 6.81
CA ASN A 67 -0.76 -10.33 6.99
C ASN A 67 -1.05 -10.68 8.47
N LYS A 68 -1.07 -9.67 9.33
CA LYS A 68 -1.27 -9.78 10.76
C LYS A 68 -2.02 -8.54 11.22
N LEU A 69 -3.12 -8.75 11.94
CA LEU A 69 -3.84 -7.66 12.57
C LEU A 69 -3.00 -7.05 13.70
N ALA A 70 -2.94 -5.73 13.75
CA ALA A 70 -2.39 -4.97 14.86
C ALA A 70 -3.44 -4.93 15.97
N LEU A 71 -3.23 -5.74 17.02
CA LEU A 71 -4.14 -5.92 18.15
C LEU A 71 -3.56 -5.39 19.47
N ASP A 72 -2.35 -4.85 19.42
CA ASP A 72 -1.63 -4.27 20.56
C ASP A 72 -2.31 -3.00 21.09
N GLN A 73 -2.99 -2.25 20.21
CA GLN A 73 -3.73 -1.05 20.58
C GLN A 73 -4.82 -0.72 19.57
N LYS A 74 -5.63 0.28 19.90
CA LYS A 74 -6.65 0.81 18.97
C LYS A 74 -6.06 1.91 18.10
N TYR A 75 -5.90 1.62 16.81
CA TYR A 75 -5.41 2.59 15.83
C TYR A 75 -6.57 3.44 15.29
N LYS A 76 -6.81 4.62 15.89
CA LYS A 76 -7.77 5.61 15.39
C LYS A 76 -7.11 6.47 14.29
N ILE A 77 -6.92 5.88 13.11
CA ILE A 77 -6.23 6.53 11.98
C ILE A 77 -7.18 7.49 11.27
N TYR A 78 -8.42 7.04 11.04
CA TYR A 78 -9.42 7.79 10.29
C TYR A 78 -10.56 8.28 11.16
N ASP A 79 -11.19 9.39 10.76
CA ASP A 79 -12.35 9.92 11.49
C ASP A 79 -13.58 9.03 11.33
N TRP A 80 -13.80 8.51 10.11
CA TRP A 80 -14.86 7.53 9.91
C TRP A 80 -14.46 6.18 10.48
N GLY A 81 -15.02 5.86 11.65
CA GLY A 81 -14.62 4.72 12.47
C GLY A 81 -14.67 3.35 11.78
N ASN A 82 -15.49 3.18 10.74
CA ASN A 82 -15.54 1.92 9.98
C ASN A 82 -14.21 1.62 9.27
N TYR A 83 -13.48 2.65 8.83
CA TYR A 83 -12.14 2.45 8.27
C TYR A 83 -11.10 2.02 9.32
N ASN A 84 -11.40 2.08 10.62
CA ASN A 84 -10.51 1.61 11.69
C ASN A 84 -10.92 0.23 12.25
N ARG A 85 -11.78 -0.53 11.54
CA ARG A 85 -12.28 -1.82 12.03
C ARG A 85 -11.18 -2.88 12.14
N TYR A 86 -10.29 -2.91 11.16
CA TYR A 86 -9.12 -3.77 11.12
C TYR A 86 -7.90 -2.92 10.85
N SER A 87 -6.87 -3.06 11.67
CA SER A 87 -5.63 -2.29 11.54
C SER A 87 -4.49 -3.20 11.16
N TYR A 88 -3.69 -2.73 10.22
CA TYR A 88 -2.47 -3.40 9.76
C TYR A 88 -1.33 -2.42 9.85
N THR A 89 -0.20 -2.89 10.37
CA THR A 89 1.02 -2.11 10.53
C THR A 89 2.19 -2.84 9.92
N GLY A 90 3.22 -2.10 9.54
CA GLY A 90 4.48 -2.62 9.05
C GLY A 90 5.61 -1.66 9.36
N ASP A 91 6.79 -2.21 9.62
CA ASP A 91 7.92 -1.42 10.13
C ASP A 91 8.59 -0.56 9.04
N PHE A 92 8.32 -0.87 7.77
CA PHE A 92 8.99 -0.23 6.64
C PHE A 92 8.01 0.45 5.69
N ARG A 93 8.36 1.67 5.27
CA ARG A 93 7.60 2.45 4.30
C ARG A 93 8.52 3.35 3.48
N ILE A 94 8.40 3.26 2.17
CA ILE A 94 9.10 4.11 1.22
C ILE A 94 8.15 5.25 0.80
N ASN A 95 8.55 6.50 1.04
CA ASN A 95 7.88 7.65 0.41
C ASN A 95 8.31 7.71 -1.06
N ARG A 96 7.35 7.84 -1.99
CA ARG A 96 7.69 7.92 -3.41
C ARG A 96 8.57 9.12 -3.75
N GLU A 97 8.47 10.22 -3.00
CA GLU A 97 9.35 11.38 -3.19
C GLU A 97 10.83 11.06 -2.95
N SER A 98 11.13 9.96 -2.24
CA SER A 98 12.49 9.47 -2.01
C SER A 98 12.96 8.41 -3.03
N CYS A 99 12.18 8.17 -4.09
CA CYS A 99 12.54 7.23 -5.14
C CYS A 99 13.63 7.80 -6.05
N SER A 100 14.54 6.93 -6.50
CA SER A 100 15.49 7.25 -7.57
C SER A 100 14.78 7.39 -8.92
N SER A 101 15.49 7.92 -9.92
CA SER A 101 14.94 8.06 -11.29
C SER A 101 14.45 6.73 -11.88
N ASP A 102 15.16 5.62 -11.62
CA ASP A 102 14.78 4.30 -12.14
C ASP A 102 13.63 3.66 -11.37
N GLU A 103 13.55 3.90 -10.06
CA GLU A 103 12.39 3.52 -9.27
C GLU A 103 11.15 4.31 -9.72
N GLU A 104 11.29 5.62 -9.97
CA GLU A 104 10.21 6.47 -10.43
C GLU A 104 9.66 6.04 -11.79
N LYS A 105 10.51 5.57 -12.73
CA LYS A 105 10.04 4.95 -13.99
C LYS A 105 9.13 3.75 -13.71
N THR A 106 9.51 2.91 -12.76
CA THR A 106 8.71 1.74 -12.36
C THR A 106 7.38 2.18 -11.75
N MET A 107 7.40 3.20 -10.88
CA MET A 107 6.20 3.76 -10.26
C MET A 107 5.27 4.44 -11.26
N ALA A 108 5.81 5.16 -12.25
CA ALA A 108 5.04 5.81 -13.29
C ALA A 108 4.29 4.80 -14.18
N ILE A 109 4.92 3.66 -14.49
CA ILE A 109 4.26 2.56 -15.20
C ILE A 109 3.11 2.00 -14.35
N LEU A 110 3.34 1.77 -13.06
CA LEU A 110 2.28 1.32 -12.15
C LEU A 110 1.14 2.34 -12.06
N ASP A 111 1.41 3.65 -12.05
CA ASP A 111 0.34 4.65 -12.08
C ASP A 111 -0.55 4.49 -13.32
N GLN A 112 0.03 4.27 -14.51
CA GLN A 112 -0.78 4.04 -15.71
C GLN A 112 -1.66 2.80 -15.56
N LEU A 113 -1.10 1.69 -15.04
CA LEU A 113 -1.83 0.42 -14.90
C LEU A 113 -2.91 0.46 -13.83
N LEU A 114 -2.67 1.18 -12.73
CA LEU A 114 -3.56 1.19 -11.57
C LEU A 114 -4.67 2.26 -11.66
N PHE A 115 -4.44 3.38 -12.34
CA PHE A 115 -5.40 4.49 -12.36
C PHE A 115 -6.11 4.69 -13.70
N LYS A 116 -5.60 4.13 -14.80
CA LYS A 116 -6.17 4.36 -16.15
C LYS A 116 -6.65 3.07 -16.81
N GLY A 117 -7.45 3.26 -17.87
CA GLY A 117 -8.03 2.17 -18.64
C GLY A 117 -9.23 1.50 -17.95
N SER A 118 -9.84 0.55 -18.65
CA SER A 118 -11.05 -0.16 -18.19
C SER A 118 -10.80 -1.10 -17.01
N ARG A 119 -9.54 -1.46 -16.74
CA ARG A 119 -9.14 -2.39 -15.68
C ARG A 119 -8.48 -1.69 -14.49
N HIS A 120 -8.70 -0.39 -14.31
CA HIS A 120 -8.12 0.38 -13.22
C HIS A 120 -8.53 -0.17 -11.84
N LEU A 121 -7.71 0.08 -10.83
CA LEU A 121 -7.90 -0.42 -9.45
C LEU A 121 -8.40 0.67 -8.48
N LYS A 122 -8.93 1.79 -8.98
CA LYS A 122 -9.44 2.90 -8.16
C LYS A 122 -10.59 2.52 -7.23
N ARG A 123 -11.31 1.44 -7.53
CA ARG A 123 -12.49 0.97 -6.79
C ARG A 123 -12.14 -0.32 -6.06
N GLY A 124 -12.28 -0.32 -4.74
CA GLY A 124 -12.00 -1.47 -3.88
C GLY A 124 -12.12 -1.07 -2.41
N SER A 125 -12.44 -2.04 -1.55
CA SER A 125 -12.52 -1.82 -0.11
C SER A 125 -11.32 -2.47 0.58
N GLY A 126 -10.66 -1.71 1.46
CA GLY A 126 -9.50 -2.19 2.20
C GLY A 126 -8.27 -2.47 1.33
N ILE A 127 -7.40 -3.33 1.85
CA ILE A 127 -6.20 -3.80 1.17
C ILE A 127 -6.59 -4.95 0.24
N THR A 128 -6.32 -4.80 -1.06
CA THR A 128 -6.63 -5.84 -2.05
C THR A 128 -5.39 -6.20 -2.87
N CYS A 129 -5.14 -7.49 -3.04
CA CYS A 129 -4.08 -7.98 -3.92
C CYS A 129 -4.23 -7.46 -5.35
N LEU A 130 -3.10 -7.20 -6.00
CA LEU A 130 -3.09 -6.86 -7.41
C LEU A 130 -3.48 -8.09 -8.25
N PRO A 131 -4.14 -7.89 -9.39
CA PRO A 131 -4.53 -8.98 -10.27
C PRO A 131 -3.30 -9.59 -10.96
N SER A 132 -3.41 -10.88 -11.28
CA SER A 132 -2.33 -11.69 -11.87
C SER A 132 -1.72 -11.09 -13.14
N TRP A 133 -2.48 -10.34 -13.94
CA TRP A 133 -1.97 -9.72 -15.16
C TRP A 133 -0.98 -8.56 -14.91
N ILE A 134 -1.03 -7.92 -13.73
CA ILE A 134 -0.02 -6.95 -13.29
C ILE A 134 1.17 -7.69 -12.68
N ILE A 135 0.91 -8.68 -11.82
CA ILE A 135 1.95 -9.43 -11.11
C ILE A 135 2.83 -10.21 -12.08
N HIS A 136 2.24 -10.87 -13.08
CA HIS A 136 2.94 -11.65 -14.11
C HIS A 136 3.09 -10.88 -15.41
N ASN A 137 3.45 -9.59 -15.31
CA ASN A 137 3.72 -8.79 -16.49
C ASN A 137 4.94 -9.35 -17.25
N ARG A 138 4.82 -9.48 -18.58
CA ARG A 138 5.85 -10.09 -19.44
C ARG A 138 7.17 -9.31 -19.48
N HIS A 139 7.11 -8.00 -19.25
CA HIS A 139 8.26 -7.12 -19.43
C HIS A 139 8.90 -6.71 -18.11
N ILE A 140 8.13 -6.66 -17.02
CA ILE A 140 8.57 -6.08 -15.76
C ILE A 140 8.13 -6.95 -14.58
N ASN A 141 9.09 -7.44 -13.80
CA ASN A 141 8.81 -8.04 -12.50
C ASN A 141 8.69 -6.95 -11.42
N PHE A 142 7.47 -6.44 -11.24
CA PHE A 142 7.22 -5.38 -10.25
C PHE A 142 7.51 -5.83 -8.83
N THR A 143 7.16 -7.07 -8.48
CA THR A 143 7.41 -7.62 -7.14
C THR A 143 8.89 -7.60 -6.81
N GLU A 144 9.74 -8.07 -7.73
CA GLU A 144 11.19 -8.07 -7.54
C GLU A 144 11.76 -6.66 -7.48
N LYS A 145 11.38 -5.78 -8.42
CA LYS A 145 11.83 -4.38 -8.41
C LYS A 145 11.52 -3.70 -7.09
N ILE A 146 10.28 -3.76 -6.63
CA ILE A 146 9.86 -3.11 -5.38
C ILE A 146 10.51 -3.79 -4.17
N THR A 147 10.70 -5.11 -4.19
CA THR A 147 11.44 -5.80 -3.12
C THR A 147 12.86 -5.26 -3.00
N ASN A 148 13.54 -5.03 -4.12
CA ASN A 148 14.89 -4.47 -4.10
C ASN A 148 14.91 -3.04 -3.56
N MET A 149 13.89 -2.22 -3.85
CA MET A 149 13.76 -0.87 -3.24
C MET A 149 13.79 -0.90 -1.71
N PHE A 150 13.21 -1.94 -1.09
CA PHE A 150 13.27 -2.13 0.35
C PHE A 150 14.63 -2.63 0.82
N LYS A 151 15.23 -3.61 0.13
CA LYS A 151 16.57 -4.14 0.48
C LYS A 151 17.67 -3.09 0.40
N ASP A 152 17.54 -2.13 -0.51
CA ASP A 152 18.52 -1.05 -0.66
C ASP A 152 18.43 -0.01 0.47
N ARG A 153 17.30 0.03 1.20
CA ARG A 153 17.02 1.01 2.27
C ARG A 153 17.07 0.42 3.68
N TYR A 154 16.82 -0.88 3.84
CA TYR A 154 16.66 -1.57 5.13
C TYR A 154 17.33 -2.95 5.09
#